data_AF-A0A3B0VHH0-F1
#
_entry.id   AF-A0A3B0VHH0-F1
#
_cell.length_a   1.000
_cell.length_b   1.000
_cell.length_c   1.000
_cell.angle_alpha   90.00
_cell.angle_beta   90.00
_cell.angle_gamma   90.00
#
_symmetry.space_group_name_H-M   'P 1'
#
loop_
_entity.id
_entity.type
_entity.pdbx_description
1 polymer ?
#
loop_
_entity_poly.entity_id
_entity_poly.type
_entity_poly.pdbx_seq_one_letter_code
_entity_poly.pdbx_strand_id
1 'polypeptide(L)'
;MQTQSISTNIVQQKSNFLRRALQANALFSLLTGAAFVVASGPIARFIGTDIPSTLVLIVGLGLLPFGYMVYRLTSGTAVSPKEARIVTIMDVSWVIGSFLLLALGWSLFTVAGRWFIALQAEAVATFTLLQIIGLRRL
;
A
#
# COMPACT_ATOMS: atom_id res chain seq x y z
N MET A 1 -30.71 1.19 27.82
CA MET A 1 -29.37 0.57 27.96
C MET A 1 -28.98 -0.34 26.78
N GLN A 2 -29.84 -1.22 26.26
CA GLN A 2 -29.52 -2.12 25.12
C GLN A 2 -29.18 -1.42 23.79
N THR A 3 -29.81 -0.29 23.46
CA THR A 3 -29.57 0.45 22.20
C THR A 3 -28.21 1.15 22.16
N GLN A 4 -27.69 1.61 23.31
CA GLN A 4 -26.37 2.24 23.38
C GLN A 4 -25.25 1.20 23.18
N SER A 5 -25.36 -0.01 23.74
CA SER A 5 -24.35 -1.05 23.58
C SER A 5 -24.25 -1.59 22.15
N ILE A 6 -25.38 -1.67 21.43
CA ILE A 6 -25.39 -2.07 20.01
C ILE A 6 -24.66 -1.04 19.14
N SER A 7 -24.92 0.25 19.34
CA SER A 7 -24.26 1.33 18.60
C SER A 7 -22.75 1.37 18.82
N THR A 8 -22.29 1.20 20.07
CA THR A 8 -20.85 1.15 20.39
C THR A 8 -20.15 -0.02 19.71
N ASN A 9 -20.78 -1.20 19.69
CA ASN A 9 -20.24 -2.39 19.02
C ASN A 9 -20.09 -2.18 17.50
N ILE A 10 -21.08 -1.57 16.84
CA ILE A 10 -21.02 -1.33 15.39
C ILE A 10 -19.90 -0.36 15.02
N VAL A 11 -19.76 0.75 15.77
CA VAL A 11 -18.67 1.72 15.54
C VAL A 11 -17.30 1.08 15.75
N GLN A 12 -17.15 0.26 16.79
CA GLN A 12 -15.91 -0.47 17.06
C GLN A 12 -15.55 -1.46 15.94
N GLN A 13 -16.53 -2.22 15.43
CA GLN A 13 -16.31 -3.17 14.32
C GLN A 13 -15.90 -2.46 13.02
N LYS A 14 -16.55 -1.33 12.69
CA LYS A 14 -16.19 -0.51 11.52
C LYS A 14 -14.77 0.04 11.62
N SER A 15 -14.38 0.53 12.79
CA SER A 15 -13.02 0.99 13.09
C SER A 15 -11.99 -0.14 12.95
N ASN A 16 -12.31 -1.35 13.42
CA ASN A 16 -11.43 -2.51 13.29
C ASN A 16 -11.21 -2.96 11.84
N PHE A 17 -12.23 -2.84 10.98
CA PHE A 17 -12.11 -3.19 9.57
C PHE A 17 -11.12 -2.26 8.84
N LEU A 18 -11.29 -0.94 8.99
CA LEU A 18 -10.36 0.03 8.39
C LEU A 18 -8.93 -0.16 8.93
N ARG A 19 -8.79 -0.40 10.24
CA ARG A 19 -7.50 -0.66 10.88
C ARG A 19 -6.80 -1.86 10.28
N ARG A 20 -7.48 -2.98 10.08
CA ARG A 20 -6.89 -4.20 9.49
C ARG A 20 -6.47 -3.98 8.03
N ALA A 21 -7.25 -3.25 7.25
CA ALA A 21 -6.89 -2.92 5.87
C ALA A 21 -5.60 -2.07 5.82
N LEU A 22 -5.49 -1.08 6.70
CA LEU A 22 -4.28 -0.25 6.82
C LEU A 22 -3.07 -1.04 7.34
N GLN A 23 -3.26 -1.95 8.30
CA GLN A 23 -2.19 -2.83 8.81
C GLN A 23 -1.66 -3.77 7.74
N ALA A 24 -2.55 -4.36 6.93
CA ALA A 24 -2.15 -5.21 5.81
C ALA A 24 -1.33 -4.41 4.78
N ASN A 25 -1.77 -3.19 4.44
CA ASN A 25 -1.01 -2.29 3.58
C ASN A 25 0.37 -1.96 4.17
N ALA A 26 0.42 -1.57 5.45
CA ALA A 26 1.66 -1.24 6.13
C ALA A 26 2.67 -2.40 6.07
N LEU A 27 2.22 -3.62 6.38
CA LEU A 27 3.05 -4.80 6.33
C LEU A 27 3.55 -5.07 4.89
N PHE A 28 2.66 -4.99 3.91
CA PHE A 28 3.03 -5.17 2.51
C PHE A 28 4.07 -4.14 2.05
N SER A 29 3.88 -2.86 2.36
CA SER A 29 4.83 -1.80 2.02
C SER A 29 6.18 -1.99 2.70
N LEU A 30 6.19 -2.40 3.97
CA LEU A 30 7.44 -2.67 4.71
C LEU A 30 8.20 -3.85 4.12
N LEU A 31 7.52 -4.95 3.80
CA LEU A 31 8.15 -6.13 3.20
C LEU A 31 8.68 -5.83 1.80
N THR A 32 7.89 -5.16 0.96
CA THR A 32 8.31 -4.75 -0.38
C THR A 32 9.47 -3.76 -0.31
N GLY A 33 9.40 -2.77 0.58
CA GLY A 33 10.47 -1.79 0.79
C GLY A 33 11.77 -2.45 1.25
N ALA A 34 11.70 -3.36 2.22
CA ALA A 34 12.86 -4.11 2.70
C ALA A 34 13.47 -4.97 1.59
N ALA A 35 12.64 -5.68 0.81
CA ALA A 35 13.10 -6.45 -0.34
C ALA A 35 13.81 -5.56 -1.37
N PHE A 36 13.26 -4.39 -1.67
CA PHE A 36 13.84 -3.46 -2.64
C PHE A 36 15.16 -2.87 -2.15
N VAL A 37 15.29 -2.58 -0.86
CA VAL A 37 16.55 -2.09 -0.28
C VAL A 37 17.63 -3.17 -0.30
N VAL A 38 17.31 -4.39 0.16
CA VAL A 38 18.27 -5.50 0.28
C VAL A 38 18.68 -6.05 -1.09
N ALA A 39 17.73 -6.14 -2.03
CA ALA A 39 17.93 -6.82 -3.32
C ALA A 39 17.72 -5.87 -4.51
N SER A 40 18.02 -4.58 -4.37
CA SER A 40 17.83 -3.57 -5.42
C SER A 40 18.46 -3.96 -6.77
N GLY A 41 19.68 -4.49 -6.76
CA GLY A 41 20.39 -4.95 -7.97
C GLY A 41 19.67 -6.11 -8.68
N PRO A 42 19.47 -7.26 -8.02
CA PRO A 42 18.73 -8.38 -8.59
C PRO A 42 17.31 -8.02 -9.04
N ILE A 43 16.57 -7.25 -8.22
CA ILE A 43 15.20 -6.83 -8.54
C ILE A 43 15.19 -5.91 -9.77
N ALA A 44 16.13 -4.97 -9.90
CA ALA A 44 16.21 -4.11 -11.07
C ALA A 44 16.41 -4.90 -12.36
N ARG A 45 17.36 -5.85 -12.37
CA ARG A 45 17.61 -6.74 -13.52
C ARG A 45 16.42 -7.64 -13.84
N PHE A 46 15.68 -8.07 -12.82
CA PHE A 46 14.45 -8.83 -13.00
C PHE A 46 13.36 -7.98 -13.64
N ILE A 47 13.20 -6.72 -13.22
CA ILE A 47 12.20 -5.79 -13.76
C ILE A 47 12.50 -5.40 -15.21
N GLY A 48 13.76 -5.09 -15.53
CA GLY A 48 14.16 -4.62 -16.86
C GLY A 48 15.67 -4.68 -17.08
N THR A 49 16.10 -4.72 -18.34
CA THR A 49 17.53 -4.77 -18.70
C THR A 49 18.27 -3.48 -18.35
N ASP A 50 17.58 -2.35 -18.48
CA ASP A 50 18.17 -1.00 -18.37
C ASP A 50 17.68 -0.24 -17.13
N ILE A 51 17.06 -0.93 -16.17
CA ILE A 51 16.55 -0.32 -14.95
C ILE A 51 17.71 -0.09 -13.98
N PRO A 52 17.99 1.16 -13.56
CA PRO A 52 19.02 1.42 -12.56
C PRO A 52 18.63 0.84 -11.21
N SER A 53 19.52 0.10 -10.56
CA SER A 53 19.30 -0.41 -9.20
C SER A 53 19.05 0.70 -8.18
N THR A 54 19.64 1.88 -8.39
CA THR A 54 19.40 3.07 -7.57
C THR A 54 17.92 3.48 -7.56
N LEU A 55 17.19 3.31 -8.66
CA LEU A 55 15.76 3.62 -8.72
C LEU A 55 14.97 2.68 -7.80
N VAL A 56 15.24 1.38 -7.88
CA VAL A 56 14.62 0.37 -7.00
C VAL A 56 14.95 0.64 -5.53
N LEU A 57 16.20 1.00 -5.23
CA LEU A 57 16.64 1.36 -3.89
C LEU A 57 15.88 2.59 -3.36
N ILE A 58 15.77 3.67 -4.15
CA ILE A 58 15.03 4.88 -3.76
C ILE A 58 13.57 4.56 -3.47
N VAL A 59 12.93 3.75 -4.32
CA VAL A 59 11.55 3.31 -4.10
C VAL A 59 11.45 2.52 -2.79
N GLY A 60 12.37 1.58 -2.53
CA GLY A 60 12.41 0.83 -1.28
C GLY A 60 12.58 1.72 -0.05
N LEU A 61 13.50 2.69 -0.12
CA LEU A 61 13.73 3.69 0.93
C LEU A 61 12.53 4.62 1.15
N GLY A 62 11.69 4.85 0.14
CA GLY A 62 10.43 5.57 0.29
C GLY A 62 9.31 4.72 0.92
N LEU A 63 9.26 3.43 0.58
CA LEU A 63 8.25 2.50 1.09
C LEU A 63 8.41 2.19 2.59
N LEU A 64 9.64 2.09 3.10
CA LEU A 64 9.89 1.82 4.51
C LEU A 64 9.29 2.88 5.46
N PRO A 65 9.60 4.18 5.33
CA PRO A 65 9.00 5.22 6.18
C PRO A 65 7.49 5.35 5.94
N PHE A 66 7.01 5.15 4.71
CA PHE A 66 5.57 5.10 4.44
C PHE A 66 4.88 3.98 5.23
N GLY A 67 5.33 2.73 5.08
CA GLY A 67 4.76 1.59 5.79
C GLY A 67 4.85 1.74 7.30
N TYR A 68 5.95 2.28 7.82
CA TYR A 68 6.09 2.58 9.25
C TYR A 68 5.10 3.64 9.73
N MET A 69 4.89 4.71 8.96
CA MET A 69 3.89 5.73 9.27
C MET A 69 2.48 5.13 9.32
N VAL A 70 2.10 4.31 8.33
CA VAL A 70 0.80 3.63 8.31
C VAL A 70 0.66 2.68 9.50
N TYR A 71 1.70 1.92 9.84
CA TYR A 71 1.71 1.06 11.01
C TYR A 71 1.42 1.86 12.29
N ARG A 72 2.17 2.96 12.54
CA ARG A 72 1.98 3.82 13.72
C ARG A 72 0.57 4.38 13.84
N LEU A 73 -0.03 4.81 12.73
CA LEU A 73 -1.40 5.30 12.66
C LEU A 73 -2.40 4.23 13.15
N THR A 74 -2.11 2.95 12.87
CA THR A 74 -2.94 1.82 13.30
C THR A 74 -2.60 1.26 14.68
N SER A 75 -1.66 1.85 15.42
CA SER A 75 -1.28 1.39 16.76
C SER A 75 -2.00 2.15 17.90
N GLY A 76 -2.67 3.26 17.59
CA GLY A 76 -3.42 4.05 18.57
C GLY A 76 -4.80 3.47 18.93
N THR A 77 -5.50 4.08 19.89
CA THR A 77 -6.85 3.64 20.33
C THR A 77 -7.91 3.78 19.23
N ALA A 78 -7.80 4.79 18.37
CA ALA A 78 -8.68 5.00 17.22
C ALA A 78 -7.87 5.35 15.96
N VAL A 79 -8.38 4.96 14.80
CA VAL A 79 -7.83 5.33 13.50
C VAL A 79 -8.39 6.68 13.08
N SER A 80 -7.53 7.65 12.80
CA SER A 80 -7.94 8.97 12.30
C SER A 80 -8.49 8.85 10.86
N PRO A 81 -9.75 9.23 10.58
CA PRO A 81 -10.30 9.18 9.23
C PRO A 81 -9.54 10.07 8.25
N LYS A 82 -9.02 11.22 8.72
CA LYS A 82 -8.24 12.16 7.91
C LYS A 82 -6.93 11.52 7.45
N GLU A 83 -6.20 10.91 8.37
CA GLU A 83 -4.90 10.30 8.04
C GLU A 83 -5.09 9.05 7.17
N ALA A 84 -6.09 8.21 7.47
CA ALA A 84 -6.44 7.06 6.64
C ALA A 84 -6.81 7.48 5.20
N ARG A 85 -7.49 8.62 5.02
CA ARG A 85 -7.78 9.17 3.68
C ARG A 85 -6.52 9.62 2.95
N ILE A 86 -5.55 10.21 3.64
CA ILE A 86 -4.26 10.60 3.05
C ILE A 86 -3.53 9.34 2.55
N VAL A 87 -3.42 8.31 3.40
CA VAL A 87 -2.82 7.02 3.02
C VAL A 87 -3.53 6.43 1.79
N THR A 88 -4.86 6.43 1.80
CA THR A 88 -5.67 5.93 0.67
C THR A 88 -5.35 6.68 -0.63
N ILE A 89 -5.19 8.02 -0.59
CA ILE A 89 -4.84 8.82 -1.78
C ILE A 89 -3.42 8.51 -2.28
N MET A 90 -2.48 8.26 -1.37
CA MET A 90 -1.12 7.85 -1.73
C MET A 90 -1.14 6.47 -2.40
N ASP A 91 -1.92 5.52 -1.88
CA ASP A 91 -2.08 4.20 -2.48
C ASP A 91 -2.76 4.29 -3.86
N VAL A 92 -3.79 5.13 -4.03
CA VAL A 92 -4.41 5.40 -5.35
C VAL A 92 -3.35 5.93 -6.33
N SER A 93 -2.53 6.88 -5.89
CA SER A 93 -1.46 7.46 -6.72
C SER A 93 -0.44 6.40 -7.13
N TRP A 94 -0.09 5.48 -6.24
CA TRP A 94 0.80 4.35 -6.52
C TRP A 94 0.22 3.42 -7.58
N VAL A 95 -1.06 3.06 -7.45
CA VAL A 95 -1.77 2.19 -8.41
C VAL A 95 -1.81 2.83 -9.79
N ILE A 96 -2.24 4.10 -9.87
CA ILE A 96 -2.28 4.85 -11.13
C ILE A 96 -0.89 4.95 -11.74
N GLY A 97 0.12 5.33 -10.95
CA GLY A 97 1.51 5.41 -11.41
C GLY A 97 2.03 4.08 -11.95
N SER A 98 1.69 2.96 -11.31
CA SER A 98 2.09 1.62 -11.75
C SER A 98 1.48 1.26 -13.11
N PHE A 99 0.19 1.52 -13.32
CA PHE A 99 -0.44 1.28 -14.61
C PHE A 99 0.04 2.25 -15.70
N LEU A 100 0.33 3.51 -15.36
CA LEU A 100 0.94 4.46 -16.28
C LEU A 100 2.36 4.02 -16.68
N LEU A 101 3.17 3.52 -15.74
CA LEU A 101 4.48 2.94 -16.05
C LEU A 101 4.32 1.80 -17.05
N LEU A 102 3.39 0.87 -16.83
CA LEU A 102 3.15 -0.23 -17.75
C LEU A 102 2.66 0.25 -19.12
N ALA A 103 1.73 1.20 -19.17
CA ALA A 103 1.15 1.69 -20.42
C ALA A 103 2.16 2.49 -21.27
N LEU A 104 2.98 3.32 -20.63
CA LEU A 104 3.91 4.22 -21.31
C LEU A 104 5.30 3.61 -21.53
N GLY A 105 5.71 2.71 -20.63
CA GLY A 105 7.04 2.10 -20.59
C GLY A 105 7.03 0.60 -20.89
N TRP A 106 5.98 0.07 -21.55
CA TRP A 106 5.79 -1.37 -21.74
C TRP A 106 7.05 -2.10 -22.24
N SER A 107 7.74 -1.54 -23.23
CA SER A 107 8.96 -2.12 -23.82
C SER A 107 10.20 -2.05 -22.92
N LEU A 108 10.21 -1.19 -21.90
CA LEU A 108 11.32 -1.05 -20.95
C LEU A 108 11.39 -2.21 -19.94
N PHE A 109 10.26 -2.89 -19.73
CA PHE A 109 10.15 -3.95 -18.75
C PHE A 109 10.23 -5.33 -19.40
N THR A 110 10.87 -6.27 -18.71
CA THR A 110 10.80 -7.69 -19.06
C THR A 110 9.35 -8.18 -18.89
N VAL A 111 9.01 -9.32 -19.49
CA VAL A 111 7.68 -9.94 -19.27
C VAL A 111 7.42 -10.19 -17.78
N ALA A 112 8.43 -10.67 -17.05
CA ALA A 112 8.31 -10.92 -15.61
C ALA A 112 8.18 -9.60 -14.81
N GLY A 113 8.93 -8.56 -15.20
CA GLY A 113 8.83 -7.23 -14.61
C GLY A 113 7.45 -6.60 -14.76
N ARG A 114 6.81 -6.77 -15.93
CA ARG A 114 5.43 -6.29 -16.16
C ARG A 114 4.45 -6.94 -15.19
N TRP A 115 4.50 -8.27 -15.07
CA TRP A 115 3.67 -8.99 -14.10
C TRP A 115 3.98 -8.59 -12.66
N PHE A 116 5.24 -8.39 -12.32
CA PHE A 116 5.65 -7.95 -11.00
C PHE A 116 5.10 -6.59 -10.62
N ILE A 117 5.16 -5.62 -11.54
CA ILE A 117 4.57 -4.28 -11.34
C ILE A 117 3.04 -4.39 -11.24
N ALA A 118 2.41 -5.13 -12.15
CA ALA A 118 0.95 -5.30 -12.17
C ALA A 118 0.43 -5.96 -10.89
N LEU A 119 1.04 -7.07 -10.44
CA LEU A 119 0.61 -7.78 -9.23
C LEU A 119 0.77 -6.92 -7.96
N GLN A 120 1.83 -6.12 -7.87
CA GLN A 120 1.96 -5.14 -6.77
C GLN A 120 0.87 -4.07 -6.85
N ALA A 121 0.56 -3.56 -8.03
CA ALA A 121 -0.51 -2.59 -8.22
C ALA A 121 -1.87 -3.16 -7.81
N GLU A 122 -2.18 -4.40 -8.19
CA GLU A 122 -3.42 -5.09 -7.80
C GLU A 122 -3.51 -5.35 -6.29
N ALA A 123 -2.40 -5.72 -5.65
CA ALA A 123 -2.34 -5.89 -4.21
C ALA A 123 -2.65 -4.56 -3.49
N VAL A 124 -2.01 -3.47 -3.91
CA VAL A 124 -2.24 -2.14 -3.35
C VAL A 124 -3.66 -1.66 -3.64
N ALA A 125 -4.18 -1.87 -4.86
CA ALA A 125 -5.56 -1.54 -5.23
C ALA A 125 -6.57 -2.26 -4.33
N THR A 126 -6.32 -3.53 -4.00
CA THR A 126 -7.15 -4.29 -3.06
C THR A 126 -7.16 -3.62 -1.69
N PHE A 127 -6.00 -3.23 -1.14
CA PHE A 127 -5.93 -2.50 0.12
C PHE A 127 -6.66 -1.15 0.04
N THR A 128 -6.46 -0.39 -1.04
CA THR A 128 -7.13 0.88 -1.28
C THR A 128 -8.65 0.73 -1.28
N LEU A 129 -9.18 -0.28 -1.97
CA LEU A 129 -10.62 -0.55 -1.99
C LEU A 129 -11.16 -0.87 -0.59
N LEU A 130 -10.44 -1.69 0.18
CA LEU A 130 -10.81 -2.00 1.56
C LEU A 130 -10.75 -0.76 2.46
N GLN A 131 -9.75 0.11 2.30
CA GLN A 131 -9.65 1.37 3.03
C GLN A 131 -10.81 2.32 2.68
N ILE A 132 -11.16 2.46 1.40
CA ILE A 132 -12.31 3.27 0.94
C ILE A 132 -13.61 2.74 1.55
N ILE A 133 -13.83 1.42 1.52
CA ILE A 133 -15.01 0.79 2.13
C ILE A 133 -15.02 1.03 3.63
N GLY A 134 -13.88 0.91 4.31
CA GLY A 134 -13.75 1.19 5.74
C GLY A 134 -14.07 2.64 6.08
N LEU A 135 -13.51 3.59 5.34
CA LEU A 135 -13.73 5.03 5.50
C LEU A 135 -15.19 5.41 5.26
N ARG A 136 -15.88 4.82 4.28
CA ARG A 136 -17.30 5.06 4.02
C ARG A 136 -18.23 4.49 5.09
N ARG A 137 -17.73 3.55 5.89
CA ARG A 137 -18.52 2.90 6.95
C ARG A 137 -18.40 3.61 8.30
N LEU A 138 -17.31 4.34 8.55
CA LEU A 138 -17.12 5.16 9.76
C LEU A 138 -18.17 6.27 9.84
#